data_AF-A0A7J5QGQ7-F1
#
_entry.id   AF-A0A7J5QGQ7-F1
#
_cell.length_a   1.000
_cell.length_b   1.000
_cell.length_c   1.000
_cell.angle_alpha   90.00
_cell.angle_beta   90.00
_cell.angle_gamma   90.00
#
_symmetry.space_group_name_H-M   'P 1'
#
loop_
_entity.id
_entity.type
_entity.pdbx_description
1 polymer ?
#
loop_
_entity_poly.entity_id
_entity_poly.type
_entity_poly.pdbx_seq_one_letter_code
_entity_poly.pdbx_strand_id
1 'polypeptide(L)'
;MEESLKVAQGISDFGFMVIVCAVFLCLAAALMVACFKWFKSIINDMIKSNQSMVAELLTETKTQNDMLTDIAEGLRPETQLRIKNISSIYFDLAVERVCRIIKKVREENHIADREATKAKVHTLIMNMHEDRNSRFDAHSYRGKRLSSYTSPEWIEWVEQCVLSEVYAETVNNGRAYTNVQMVYDRIKIDFYHKLNQE
;
A
#
# COMPACT_ATOMS: atom_id res chain seq x y z
N MET A 1 -70.22 71.77 -15.81
CA MET A 1 -69.08 72.30 -15.03
C MET A 1 -68.43 71.20 -14.20
N GLU A 2 -69.20 70.29 -13.59
CA GLU A 2 -68.71 69.15 -12.80
C GLU A 2 -67.98 68.06 -13.64
N GLU A 3 -68.45 67.81 -14.87
CA GLU A 3 -67.85 66.83 -15.80
C GLU A 3 -66.47 67.27 -16.31
N SER A 4 -66.30 68.57 -16.60
CA SER A 4 -65.05 69.17 -17.05
C SER A 4 -63.97 69.16 -15.97
N LEU A 5 -64.37 69.32 -14.70
CA LEU A 5 -63.49 69.21 -13.53
C LEU A 5 -63.03 67.77 -13.30
N LYS A 6 -63.92 66.77 -13.44
CA LYS A 6 -63.55 65.34 -13.35
C LYS A 6 -62.61 64.90 -14.48
N VAL A 7 -62.80 65.40 -15.70
CA VAL A 7 -61.90 65.14 -16.83
C VAL A 7 -60.53 65.79 -16.63
N ALA A 8 -60.48 67.03 -16.12
CA ALA A 8 -59.21 67.72 -15.81
C ALA A 8 -58.45 67.05 -14.65
N GLN A 9 -59.16 66.58 -13.63
CA GLN A 9 -58.58 65.83 -12.51
C GLN A 9 -58.06 64.45 -12.98
N GLY A 10 -58.79 63.76 -13.86
CA GLY A 10 -58.32 62.54 -14.52
C GLY A 10 -57.03 62.75 -15.32
N ILE A 11 -56.93 63.81 -16.15
CA ILE A 11 -55.71 64.10 -16.93
C ILE A 11 -54.51 64.40 -16.02
N SER A 12 -54.72 65.11 -14.91
CA SER A 12 -53.69 65.37 -13.89
C SER A 12 -53.22 64.08 -13.20
N ASP A 13 -54.15 63.20 -12.82
CA ASP A 13 -53.85 61.95 -12.11
C ASP A 13 -53.18 60.92 -13.03
N PHE A 14 -53.61 60.82 -14.30
CA PHE A 14 -52.93 60.01 -15.32
C PHE A 14 -51.52 60.56 -15.63
N GLY A 15 -51.36 61.88 -15.73
CA GLY A 15 -50.05 62.52 -15.92
C GLY A 15 -49.10 62.25 -14.75
N PHE A 16 -49.58 62.37 -13.51
CA PHE A 16 -48.81 62.04 -12.31
C PHE A 16 -48.41 60.56 -12.27
N MET A 17 -49.34 59.65 -12.58
CA MET A 17 -49.08 58.21 -12.62
C MET A 17 -47.97 57.88 -13.64
N VAL A 18 -47.99 58.48 -14.83
CA VAL A 18 -46.96 58.28 -15.86
C VAL A 18 -45.59 58.75 -15.37
N ILE A 19 -45.52 59.91 -14.70
CA ILE A 19 -44.26 60.45 -14.16
C ILE A 19 -43.72 59.54 -13.05
N VAL A 20 -44.57 59.09 -12.13
CA VAL A 20 -44.16 58.17 -11.04
C VAL A 20 -43.69 56.83 -11.61
N CYS A 21 -44.38 56.27 -12.61
CA CYS A 21 -43.94 55.06 -13.29
C CYS A 21 -42.58 55.27 -13.99
N ALA A 22 -42.35 56.40 -14.66
CA ALA A 22 -41.08 56.70 -15.31
C ALA A 22 -39.93 56.81 -14.31
N VAL A 23 -40.14 57.50 -13.17
CA VAL A 23 -39.15 57.60 -12.09
C VAL A 23 -38.87 56.23 -11.46
N PHE A 24 -39.92 55.44 -11.21
CA PHE A 24 -39.78 54.09 -10.68
C PHE A 24 -38.96 53.19 -11.62
N LEU A 25 -39.24 53.21 -12.93
CA LEU A 25 -38.47 52.45 -13.92
C LEU A 25 -37.00 52.89 -13.96
N CYS A 26 -36.72 54.20 -13.87
CA CYS A 26 -35.34 54.70 -13.81
C CYS A 26 -34.61 54.23 -12.53
N LEU A 27 -35.27 54.30 -11.38
CA LEU A 27 -34.71 53.82 -10.11
C LEU A 27 -34.50 52.30 -10.11
N ALA A 28 -35.46 51.54 -10.64
CA ALA A 28 -35.35 50.10 -10.79
C ALA A 28 -34.20 49.72 -11.73
N ALA A 29 -34.03 50.43 -12.84
CA ALA A 29 -32.90 50.23 -13.75
C ALA A 29 -31.55 50.57 -13.08
N ALA A 30 -31.48 51.66 -12.32
CA ALA A 30 -30.28 52.04 -11.58
C ALA A 30 -29.91 51.00 -10.51
N LEU A 31 -30.90 50.51 -9.75
CA LEU A 31 -30.71 49.46 -8.75
C LEU A 31 -30.26 48.15 -9.39
N MET A 32 -30.85 47.77 -10.52
CA MET A 32 -30.44 46.59 -11.28
C MET A 32 -28.97 46.67 -11.70
N VAL A 33 -28.53 47.82 -12.25
CA VAL A 33 -27.12 48.04 -12.61
C VAL A 33 -26.19 47.96 -11.40
N ALA A 34 -26.59 48.53 -10.27
CA ALA A 34 -25.82 48.48 -9.03
C ALA A 34 -25.68 47.03 -8.50
N CYS A 35 -26.78 46.27 -8.48
CA CYS A 35 -26.78 44.87 -8.07
C CYS A 35 -25.90 44.00 -8.99
N PHE A 36 -25.96 44.19 -10.32
CA PHE A 36 -25.10 43.45 -11.26
C PHE A 36 -23.61 43.76 -11.07
N LYS A 37 -23.25 45.03 -10.83
CA LYS A 37 -21.86 45.40 -10.55
C LYS A 37 -21.35 44.77 -9.27
N TRP A 38 -22.16 44.79 -8.21
CA TRP A 38 -21.81 44.19 -6.92
C TRP A 38 -21.68 42.66 -7.03
N PHE A 39 -22.64 42.01 -7.68
CA PHE A 39 -22.61 40.56 -7.92
C PHE A 39 -21.40 40.13 -8.75
N LYS A 40 -21.07 40.88 -9.81
CA LYS A 40 -19.88 40.65 -10.62
C LYS A 40 -18.59 40.79 -9.79
N SER A 41 -18.52 41.76 -8.88
CA SER A 41 -17.38 41.91 -7.98
C SER A 41 -17.20 40.68 -7.10
N ILE A 42 -18.27 40.23 -6.42
CA ILE A 42 -18.22 39.07 -5.52
C ILE A 42 -17.79 37.81 -6.27
N ILE A 43 -18.36 37.56 -7.45
CA ILE A 43 -17.98 36.39 -8.25
C ILE A 43 -16.51 36.47 -8.65
N ASN A 44 -16.03 37.63 -9.10
CA ASN A 44 -14.63 37.79 -9.49
C ASN A 44 -13.68 37.58 -8.30
N ASP A 45 -14.03 38.09 -7.12
CA ASP A 45 -13.21 37.94 -5.91
C ASP A 45 -13.21 36.48 -5.44
N MET A 46 -14.36 35.79 -5.51
CA MET A 46 -14.47 34.36 -5.22
C MET A 46 -13.67 33.51 -6.21
N ILE A 47 -13.76 33.79 -7.51
CA ILE A 47 -13.00 33.06 -8.55
C ILE A 47 -11.51 33.26 -8.33
N LYS A 48 -11.05 34.48 -8.06
CA LYS A 48 -9.63 34.75 -7.78
C LYS A 48 -9.13 34.01 -6.54
N SER A 49 -9.91 34.04 -5.46
CA SER A 49 -9.59 33.32 -4.22
C SER A 49 -9.51 31.80 -4.44
N ASN A 50 -10.45 31.24 -5.18
CA ASN A 50 -10.43 29.82 -5.54
C ASN A 50 -9.22 29.48 -6.42
N GLN A 51 -8.89 30.33 -7.40
CA GLN A 51 -7.72 30.13 -8.25
C GLN A 51 -6.41 30.13 -7.45
N SER A 52 -6.25 31.07 -6.50
CA SER A 52 -5.08 31.09 -5.62
C SER A 52 -5.00 29.87 -4.71
N MET A 53 -6.12 29.45 -4.12
CA MET A 53 -6.17 28.27 -3.27
C MET A 53 -5.82 26.99 -4.04
N VAL A 54 -6.35 26.82 -5.25
CA VAL A 54 -6.02 25.67 -6.12
C VAL A 54 -4.54 25.68 -6.51
N ALA A 55 -3.97 26.85 -6.81
CA ALA A 55 -2.55 26.97 -7.13
C ALA A 55 -1.64 26.63 -5.93
N GLU A 56 -2.03 27.05 -4.73
CA GLU A 56 -1.34 26.71 -3.48
C GLU A 56 -1.42 25.21 -3.19
N LEU A 57 -2.61 24.61 -3.27
CA LEU A 57 -2.80 23.16 -3.11
C LEU A 57 -1.97 22.36 -4.12
N LEU A 58 -1.90 22.81 -5.37
CA LEU A 58 -1.06 22.16 -6.39
C LEU A 58 0.43 22.24 -6.02
N THR A 59 0.86 23.38 -5.49
CA THR A 59 2.25 23.60 -5.07
C THR A 59 2.59 22.71 -3.87
N GLU A 60 1.76 22.73 -2.83
CA GLU A 60 1.92 21.86 -1.66
C GLU A 60 1.89 20.38 -2.03
N THR A 61 1.01 19.96 -2.94
CA THR A 61 0.96 18.57 -3.42
C THR A 61 2.24 18.16 -4.15
N LYS A 62 2.83 19.05 -4.96
CA LYS A 62 4.12 18.79 -5.60
C LYS A 62 5.23 18.66 -4.57
N THR A 63 5.32 19.60 -3.62
CA THR A 63 6.29 19.54 -2.52
C THR A 63 6.15 18.25 -1.71
N GLN A 64 4.92 17.84 -1.41
CA GLN A 64 4.66 16.57 -0.72
C GLN A 64 5.11 15.35 -1.54
N ASN A 65 4.85 15.33 -2.85
CA ASN A 65 5.31 14.24 -3.72
C ASN A 65 6.84 14.17 -3.80
N ASP A 66 7.51 15.33 -3.87
CA ASP A 66 8.98 15.37 -3.90
C ASP A 66 9.57 14.83 -2.58
N MET A 67 9.02 15.25 -1.43
CA MET A 67 9.42 14.72 -0.12
C MET A 67 9.15 13.21 0.00
N LEU A 68 7.99 12.73 -0.47
CA LEU A 68 7.67 11.30 -0.49
C LEU A 68 8.62 10.51 -1.37
N THR A 69 9.06 11.09 -2.49
CA THR A 69 10.02 10.47 -3.40
C THR A 69 11.37 10.33 -2.72
N ASP A 70 11.88 11.38 -2.08
CA ASP A 70 13.15 11.34 -1.32
C ASP A 70 13.10 10.31 -0.17
N ILE A 71 12.00 10.29 0.58
CA ILE A 71 11.77 9.29 1.63
C ILE A 71 11.74 7.87 1.05
N ALA A 72 11.08 7.67 -0.08
CA ALA A 72 11.01 6.37 -0.74
C ALA A 72 12.37 5.92 -1.26
N GLU A 73 13.18 6.83 -1.83
CA GLU A 73 14.53 6.57 -2.31
C GLU A 73 15.47 6.18 -1.16
N GLY A 74 15.34 6.78 0.03
CA GLY A 74 16.12 6.40 1.21
C GLY A 74 15.66 5.09 1.86
N LEU A 75 14.36 4.95 2.11
CA LEU A 75 13.82 3.84 2.92
C LEU A 75 13.68 2.53 2.15
N ARG A 76 13.42 2.56 0.84
CA ARG A 76 13.18 1.34 0.05
C ARG A 76 14.44 0.46 -0.03
N PRO A 77 15.63 0.98 -0.36
CA PRO A 77 16.86 0.19 -0.36
C PRO A 77 17.23 -0.31 1.04
N GLU A 78 17.07 0.52 2.08
CA GLU A 78 17.36 0.12 3.47
C GLU A 78 16.45 -1.03 3.92
N THR A 79 15.15 -0.93 3.62
CA THR A 79 14.18 -1.98 3.93
C THR A 79 14.53 -3.28 3.19
N GLN A 80 14.86 -3.19 1.91
CA GLN A 80 15.29 -4.36 1.13
C GLN A 80 16.56 -5.01 1.70
N LEU A 81 17.56 -4.20 2.06
CA LEU A 81 18.81 -4.69 2.64
C LEU A 81 18.54 -5.39 3.99
N ARG A 82 17.73 -4.78 4.85
CA ARG A 82 17.31 -5.35 6.13
C ARG A 82 16.65 -6.71 5.95
N ILE A 83 15.71 -6.83 5.01
CA ILE A 83 15.03 -8.09 4.70
C ILE A 83 16.01 -9.14 4.18
N LYS A 84 16.91 -8.76 3.27
CA LYS A 84 17.94 -9.67 2.74
C LYS A 84 18.86 -10.20 3.86
N ASN A 85 19.32 -9.31 4.74
CA ASN A 85 20.18 -9.70 5.87
C ASN A 85 19.47 -10.64 6.84
N ILE A 86 18.27 -10.29 7.28
CA ILE A 86 17.49 -11.10 8.23
C ILE A 86 17.15 -12.46 7.63
N SER A 87 16.63 -12.48 6.41
CA SER A 87 16.28 -13.73 5.72
C SER A 87 17.49 -14.62 5.51
N SER A 88 18.64 -14.09 5.08
CA SER A 88 19.86 -14.89 4.90
C SER A 88 20.29 -15.55 6.20
N ILE A 89 20.36 -14.80 7.30
CA ILE A 89 20.74 -15.34 8.62
C ILE A 89 19.83 -16.50 9.02
N TYR A 90 18.51 -16.38 8.82
CA TYR A 90 17.58 -17.45 9.18
C TYR A 90 17.72 -18.67 8.27
N PHE A 91 17.97 -18.48 6.97
CA PHE A 91 18.20 -19.60 6.06
C PHE A 91 19.53 -20.31 6.34
N ASP A 92 20.60 -19.56 6.64
CA ASP A 92 21.91 -20.13 6.99
C ASP A 92 21.83 -20.91 8.32
N LEU A 93 21.12 -20.38 9.32
CA LEU A 93 20.83 -21.11 10.55
C LEU A 93 19.99 -22.39 10.30
N ALA A 94 19.08 -22.33 9.33
CA ALA A 94 18.23 -23.47 9.00
C ALA A 94 19.05 -24.60 8.33
N VAL A 95 20.05 -24.29 7.50
CA VAL A 95 21.01 -25.27 6.97
C VAL A 95 21.65 -26.07 8.10
N GLU A 96 22.18 -25.38 9.11
CA GLU A 96 22.82 -26.01 10.26
C GLU A 96 21.85 -26.87 11.08
N ARG A 97 20.63 -26.37 11.32
CA ARG A 97 19.59 -27.10 12.05
C ARG A 97 19.16 -28.37 11.30
N VAL A 98 19.00 -28.31 9.98
CA VAL A 98 18.65 -29.47 9.14
C VAL A 98 19.78 -30.50 9.13
N CYS A 99 21.05 -30.07 9.05
CA CYS A 99 22.19 -30.98 9.17
C CYS A 99 22.20 -31.73 10.52
N ARG A 100 21.81 -31.06 11.61
CA ARG A 100 21.65 -31.70 12.93
C ARG A 100 20.46 -32.67 12.97
N ILE A 101 19.35 -32.35 12.30
CA ILE A 101 18.20 -33.26 12.17
C ILE A 101 18.62 -34.56 11.48
N ILE A 102 19.38 -34.48 10.38
CA ILE A 102 19.88 -35.67 9.66
C ILE A 102 20.67 -36.59 10.60
N LYS A 103 21.59 -36.03 11.40
CA LYS A 103 22.37 -36.79 12.39
C LYS A 103 21.48 -37.43 13.45
N LYS A 104 20.61 -36.64 14.07
CA LYS A 104 19.69 -37.08 15.13
C LYS A 104 18.75 -38.19 14.65
N VAL A 105 18.20 -38.06 13.45
CA VAL A 105 17.28 -39.05 12.87
C VAL A 105 17.98 -40.38 12.60
N ARG A 106 19.24 -40.36 12.15
CA ARG A 106 20.05 -41.57 11.95
C ARG A 106 20.42 -42.26 13.27
N GLU A 107 20.69 -41.49 14.32
CA GLU A 107 21.11 -42.03 15.63
C GLU A 107 19.94 -42.54 16.48
N GLU A 108 18.80 -41.84 16.47
CA GLU A 108 17.70 -42.12 17.41
C GLU A 108 16.62 -43.06 16.88
N ASN A 109 16.39 -43.11 15.57
CA ASN A 109 15.26 -43.86 15.03
C ASN A 109 15.67 -45.25 14.54
N HIS A 110 14.77 -46.21 14.69
CA HIS A 110 14.82 -47.47 13.95
C HIS A 110 14.54 -47.14 12.48
N ILE A 111 15.56 -46.71 11.75
CA ILE A 111 15.48 -46.31 10.33
C ILE A 111 14.87 -47.40 9.43
N ALA A 112 14.74 -48.63 9.93
CA ALA A 112 13.99 -49.71 9.30
C ALA A 112 12.52 -49.34 9.00
N ASP A 113 11.86 -48.57 9.87
CA ASP A 113 10.52 -48.05 9.60
C ASP A 113 10.60 -46.71 8.84
N ARG A 114 10.48 -46.81 7.51
CA ARG A 114 10.57 -45.66 6.60
C ARG A 114 9.40 -44.70 6.71
N GLU A 115 8.19 -45.19 6.96
CA GLU A 115 6.99 -44.35 7.05
C GLU A 115 6.98 -43.55 8.36
N ALA A 116 7.30 -44.20 9.48
CA ALA A 116 7.40 -43.50 10.76
C ALA A 116 8.54 -42.46 10.75
N THR A 117 9.68 -42.80 10.13
CA THR A 117 10.81 -41.87 9.98
C THR A 117 10.43 -40.68 9.11
N LYS A 118 9.73 -40.91 7.99
CA LYS A 118 9.23 -39.86 7.11
C LYS A 118 8.28 -38.90 7.86
N ALA A 119 7.29 -39.44 8.57
CA ALA A 119 6.36 -38.62 9.34
C ALA A 119 7.08 -37.75 10.38
N LYS A 120 8.06 -38.31 11.11
CA LYS A 120 8.87 -37.56 12.09
C LYS A 120 9.70 -36.47 11.43
N VAL A 121 10.36 -36.75 10.29
CA VAL A 121 11.12 -35.75 9.53
C VAL A 121 10.20 -34.62 9.08
N HIS A 122 9.04 -34.95 8.50
CA HIS A 122 8.05 -33.96 8.07
C HIS A 122 7.67 -33.01 9.22
N THR A 123 7.32 -33.55 10.38
CA THR A 123 6.99 -32.72 11.57
C THR A 123 8.16 -31.82 12.01
N LEU A 124 9.39 -32.32 12.01
CA LEU A 124 10.56 -31.52 12.38
C LEU A 124 10.80 -30.36 11.41
N ILE A 125 10.69 -30.60 10.10
CA ILE A 125 10.86 -29.58 9.06
C ILE A 125 9.71 -28.57 9.08
N MET A 126 8.47 -29.04 9.23
CA MET A 126 7.29 -28.19 9.38
C MET A 126 7.46 -27.24 10.58
N ASN A 127 7.83 -27.75 11.76
CA ASN A 127 8.05 -26.92 12.94
C ASN A 127 9.15 -25.87 12.73
N MET A 128 10.23 -26.21 12.02
CA MET A 128 11.26 -25.24 11.66
C MET A 128 10.76 -24.18 10.67
N HIS A 129 9.92 -24.57 9.71
CA HIS A 129 9.30 -23.66 8.76
C HIS A 129 8.39 -22.66 9.48
N GLU A 130 7.56 -23.14 10.40
CA GLU A 130 6.64 -22.31 11.19
C GLU A 130 7.36 -21.40 12.20
N ASP A 131 8.40 -21.88 12.91
CA ASP A 131 9.24 -21.03 13.78
C ASP A 131 9.86 -19.86 12.99
N ARG A 132 10.32 -20.13 11.76
CA ARG A 132 10.83 -19.07 10.88
C ARG A 132 9.71 -18.12 10.46
N ASN A 133 8.55 -18.62 10.05
CA ASN A 133 7.42 -17.79 9.63
C ASN A 133 6.95 -16.87 10.78
N SER A 134 6.91 -17.37 12.02
CA SER A 134 6.61 -16.56 13.21
C SER A 134 7.59 -15.40 13.40
N ARG A 135 8.88 -15.60 13.10
CA ARG A 135 9.90 -14.53 13.16
C ARG A 135 9.78 -13.57 11.98
N PHE A 136 9.43 -14.09 10.81
CA PHE A 136 9.18 -13.29 9.61
C PHE A 136 7.93 -12.40 9.78
N ASP A 137 6.94 -12.84 10.55
CA ASP A 137 5.72 -12.08 10.85
C ASP A 137 5.96 -10.78 11.63
N ALA A 138 7.12 -10.63 12.29
CA ALA A 138 7.53 -9.38 12.92
C ALA A 138 7.93 -8.29 11.90
N HIS A 139 8.02 -8.64 10.62
CA HIS A 139 8.47 -7.77 9.56
C HIS A 139 7.45 -7.72 8.41
N SER A 140 7.28 -6.53 7.84
CA SER A 140 6.43 -6.28 6.68
C SER A 140 7.23 -5.71 5.53
N TYR A 141 6.83 -6.06 4.31
CA TYR A 141 7.37 -5.51 3.08
C TYR A 141 6.23 -5.32 2.09
N ARG A 142 6.18 -4.14 1.45
CA ARG A 142 5.11 -3.79 0.48
C ARG A 142 3.68 -4.07 1.01
N GLY A 143 3.44 -3.80 2.29
CA GLY A 143 2.14 -3.99 2.93
C GLY A 143 1.76 -5.44 3.30
N LYS A 144 2.65 -6.42 3.06
CA LYS A 144 2.43 -7.83 3.43
C LYS A 144 3.48 -8.30 4.45
N ARG A 145 3.14 -9.26 5.31
CA ARG A 145 4.10 -9.89 6.23
C ARG A 145 5.14 -10.70 5.45
N LEU A 146 6.38 -10.82 5.94
CA LEU A 146 7.40 -11.59 5.23
C LEU A 146 7.04 -13.07 5.05
N SER A 147 6.26 -13.66 5.96
CA SER A 147 5.75 -15.03 5.84
C SER A 147 4.85 -15.23 4.61
N SER A 148 4.18 -14.19 4.12
CA SER A 148 3.34 -14.31 2.91
C SER A 148 4.14 -14.60 1.64
N TYR A 149 5.46 -14.38 1.68
CA TYR A 149 6.38 -14.70 0.59
C TYR A 149 7.02 -16.09 0.75
N THR A 150 6.69 -16.84 1.81
CA THR A 150 7.18 -18.20 2.01
C THR A 150 6.25 -19.23 1.37
N SER A 151 6.77 -20.41 1.05
CA SER A 151 6.01 -21.47 0.38
C SER A 151 5.97 -22.76 1.18
N PRO A 152 4.81 -23.43 1.29
CA PRO A 152 4.73 -24.74 1.91
C PRO A 152 5.56 -25.79 1.16
N GLU A 153 5.76 -25.65 -0.16
CA GLU A 153 6.58 -26.57 -0.97
C GLU A 153 8.03 -26.68 -0.47
N TRP A 154 8.53 -25.65 0.21
CA TRP A 154 9.88 -25.68 0.79
C TRP A 154 10.05 -26.77 1.84
N ILE A 155 8.97 -27.14 2.54
CA ILE A 155 8.97 -28.23 3.52
C ILE A 155 9.26 -29.54 2.79
N GLU A 156 8.59 -29.79 1.67
CA GLU A 156 8.77 -31.00 0.86
C GLU A 156 10.19 -31.08 0.27
N TRP A 157 10.73 -29.97 -0.23
CA TRP A 157 12.10 -29.95 -0.78
C TRP A 157 13.14 -30.32 0.28
N VAL A 158 13.00 -29.76 1.48
CA VAL A 158 13.92 -30.05 2.60
C VAL A 158 13.70 -31.47 3.12
N GLU A 159 12.45 -31.92 3.25
CA GLU A 159 12.11 -33.29 3.67
C GLU A 159 12.74 -34.33 2.73
N GLN A 160 12.59 -34.16 1.42
CA GLN A 160 13.20 -35.06 0.43
C GLN A 160 14.73 -35.11 0.56
N CYS A 161 15.37 -33.95 0.74
CA CYS A 161 16.81 -33.90 0.97
C CYS A 161 17.21 -34.64 2.25
N VAL A 162 16.50 -34.42 3.36
CA VAL A 162 16.78 -35.09 4.63
C VAL A 162 16.62 -36.59 4.51
N LEU A 163 15.54 -37.08 3.91
CA LEU A 163 15.30 -38.52 3.72
C LEU A 163 16.36 -39.15 2.83
N SER A 164 16.73 -38.49 1.72
CA SER A 164 17.78 -38.97 0.83
C SER A 164 19.13 -39.13 1.55
N GLU A 165 19.45 -38.20 2.46
CA GLU A 165 20.66 -38.31 3.25
C GLU A 165 20.51 -39.36 4.34
N VAL A 166 19.45 -39.36 5.14
CA VAL A 166 19.23 -40.34 6.22
C VAL A 166 19.41 -41.78 5.70
N TYR A 167 18.88 -42.08 4.51
CA TYR A 167 18.94 -43.41 3.88
C TYR A 167 20.13 -43.65 2.94
N ALA A 168 21.08 -42.73 2.84
CA ALA A 168 22.26 -42.93 2.02
C ALA A 168 23.15 -44.05 2.55
N GLU A 169 23.71 -44.87 1.64
CA GLU A 169 24.54 -46.04 1.97
C GLU A 169 25.76 -45.68 2.84
N THR A 170 26.37 -44.53 2.56
CA THR A 170 27.54 -44.04 3.29
C THR A 170 27.24 -42.73 4.00
N VAL A 171 27.61 -42.65 5.28
CA VAL A 171 27.53 -41.43 6.08
C VAL A 171 28.63 -40.46 5.62
N ASN A 172 28.22 -39.34 4.99
CA ASN A 172 29.11 -38.26 4.60
C ASN A 172 28.50 -36.91 4.99
N ASN A 173 29.04 -36.29 6.05
CA ASN A 173 28.54 -35.02 6.56
C ASN A 173 28.81 -33.84 5.62
N GLY A 174 29.91 -33.86 4.86
CA GLY A 174 30.23 -32.81 3.89
C GLY A 174 29.28 -32.82 2.70
N ARG A 175 28.92 -34.01 2.21
CA ARG A 175 27.89 -34.18 1.18
C ARG A 175 26.53 -33.73 1.69
N ALA A 176 26.13 -34.16 2.89
CA ALA A 176 24.86 -33.77 3.49
C ALA A 176 24.75 -32.24 3.64
N TYR A 177 25.80 -31.58 4.12
CA TYR A 177 25.85 -30.12 4.20
C TYR A 177 25.68 -29.46 2.84
N THR A 178 26.41 -29.93 1.83
CA THR A 178 26.33 -29.38 0.45
C THR A 178 24.92 -29.54 -0.13
N ASN A 179 24.30 -30.71 0.05
CA ASN A 179 22.94 -30.97 -0.44
C ASN A 179 21.89 -30.09 0.26
N VAL A 180 21.99 -29.95 1.59
CA VAL A 180 21.10 -29.07 2.35
C VAL A 180 21.31 -27.61 1.93
N GLN A 181 22.56 -27.17 1.76
CA GLN A 181 22.88 -25.81 1.31
C GLN A 181 22.25 -25.52 -0.06
N MET A 182 22.37 -26.44 -1.03
CA MET A 182 21.75 -26.28 -2.35
C MET A 182 20.24 -26.11 -2.29
N VAL A 183 19.55 -26.86 -1.40
CA VAL A 183 18.10 -26.69 -1.20
C VAL A 183 17.77 -25.32 -0.61
N TYR A 184 18.53 -24.85 0.38
CA TYR A 184 18.31 -23.54 0.96
C TYR A 184 18.68 -22.38 0.03
N ASP A 185 19.66 -22.55 -0.85
CA ASP A 185 19.98 -21.58 -1.90
C ASP A 185 18.83 -21.47 -2.89
N ARG A 186 18.21 -22.59 -3.28
CA ARG A 186 16.96 -22.59 -4.07
C ARG A 186 15.83 -21.87 -3.34
N ILE A 187 15.65 -22.11 -2.05
CA ILE A 187 14.63 -21.42 -1.23
C ILE A 187 14.90 -19.91 -1.17
N LYS A 188 16.16 -19.48 -0.98
CA LYS A 188 16.56 -18.07 -1.01
C LYS A 188 16.18 -17.40 -2.33
N ILE A 189 16.51 -18.04 -3.45
CA ILE A 189 16.18 -17.54 -4.79
C ILE A 189 14.66 -17.40 -4.95
N ASP A 190 13.90 -18.45 -4.60
CA ASP A 190 12.43 -18.42 -4.68
C ASP A 190 11.81 -17.32 -3.81
N PHE A 191 12.30 -17.16 -2.58
CA PHE A 191 11.88 -16.08 -1.67
C PHE A 191 12.15 -14.69 -2.27
N TYR A 192 13.33 -14.46 -2.83
CA TYR A 192 13.67 -13.18 -3.44
C TYR A 192 12.91 -12.91 -4.74
N HIS A 193 12.60 -13.94 -5.53
CA HIS A 193 11.70 -13.80 -6.67
C HIS A 193 10.31 -13.35 -6.22
N LYS A 194 9.74 -13.99 -5.18
CA LYS A 194 8.43 -13.62 -4.63
C LYS A 194 8.39 -12.21 -4.03
N LEU A 195 9.49 -11.75 -3.44
CA LEU A 195 9.60 -10.37 -2.95
C LEU A 195 9.61 -9.32 -4.08
N ASN A 196 10.11 -9.70 -5.25
CA ASN A 196 10.26 -8.78 -6.38
C ASN A 196 9.09 -8.85 -7.37
N GLN A 197 8.35 -9.95 -7.41
CA GLN A 197 7.10 -10.08 -8.15
C GLN A 197 6.03 -9.19 -7.51
N GLU A 198 5.44 -8.30 -8.31
CA GLU A 198 4.34 -7.40 -7.92
C GLU A 198 3.02 -8.17 -7.76
#